data_AF-A0A7J4THW0-F1
#
_entry.id   AF-A0A7J4THW0-F1
#
_cell.length_a   1.000
_cell.length_b   1.000
_cell.length_c   1.000
_cell.angle_alpha   90.00
_cell.angle_beta   90.00
_cell.angle_gamma   90.00
#
_symmetry.space_group_name_H-M   'P 1'
#
loop_
_entity.id
_entity.type
_entity.pdbx_description
1 polymer ?
#
loop_
_entity_poly.entity_id
_entity_poly.type
_entity_poly.pdbx_seq_one_letter_code
_entity_poly.pdbx_strand_id
1 'polypeptide(L)'
;MEPMMDNVTQPKVNFHINDGEVFFAHELSVNYNPTQFVLDFKCITPRVDPRSHDGTTNISLKHNTILLEVYYAKKIAEFLLKRVADYEKEFGKINKPASIRALEKKRTKKQAGNSEEKTTKDAPSYFG
;
A
#
# COMPACT_ATOMS: atom_id res chain seq x y z
N MET A 1 -3.64 -29.39 -61.25
CA MET A 1 -4.22 -28.15 -60.69
C MET A 1 -4.04 -28.25 -59.19
N GLU A 2 -2.88 -27.80 -58.71
CA GLU A 2 -2.53 -27.87 -57.29
C GLU A 2 -3.23 -26.74 -56.53
N PRO A 3 -3.82 -26.99 -55.34
CA PRO A 3 -4.41 -25.94 -54.54
C PRO A 3 -3.31 -25.11 -53.87
N MET A 4 -3.32 -23.81 -54.15
CA MET A 4 -2.48 -22.82 -53.49
C MET A 4 -2.80 -22.81 -51.99
N MET A 5 -1.79 -23.02 -51.15
CA MET A 5 -1.90 -22.78 -49.72
C MET A 5 -1.85 -21.28 -49.46
N ASP A 6 -2.91 -20.75 -48.86
CA ASP A 6 -2.95 -19.39 -48.35
C ASP A 6 -1.86 -19.19 -47.28
N ASN A 7 -0.85 -18.39 -47.59
CA ASN A 7 0.13 -17.91 -46.62
C ASN A 7 -0.60 -17.02 -45.61
N VAL A 8 -1.04 -17.60 -44.49
CA VAL A 8 -1.56 -16.87 -43.34
C VAL A 8 -0.41 -16.07 -42.73
N THR A 9 -0.26 -14.82 -43.15
CA THR A 9 0.65 -13.85 -42.56
C THR A 9 0.23 -13.62 -41.11
N GLN A 10 1.03 -14.14 -40.17
CA GLN A 10 0.76 -13.94 -38.75
C GLN A 10 0.81 -12.43 -38.42
N PRO A 11 -0.17 -11.91 -37.65
CA PRO A 11 -0.20 -10.51 -37.29
C PRO A 11 1.05 -10.18 -36.47
N LYS A 12 1.87 -9.26 -37.00
CA LYS A 12 3.06 -8.76 -36.32
C LYS A 12 2.63 -7.87 -35.15
N VAL A 13 2.59 -8.44 -33.95
CA VAL A 13 2.29 -7.70 -32.73
C VAL A 13 3.52 -6.86 -32.35
N ASN A 14 3.37 -5.54 -32.35
CA ASN A 14 4.42 -4.63 -31.92
C ASN A 14 4.26 -4.37 -30.41
N PHE A 15 5.23 -4.83 -29.61
CA PHE A 15 5.25 -4.61 -28.17
C PHE A 15 6.09 -3.38 -27.88
N HIS A 16 5.47 -2.36 -27.27
CA HIS A 16 6.18 -1.22 -26.70
C HIS A 16 6.18 -1.36 -25.18
N ILE A 17 7.33 -1.71 -24.60
CA ILE A 17 7.49 -1.83 -23.16
C ILE A 17 7.94 -0.46 -22.65
N ASN A 18 7.14 0.14 -21.77
CA ASN A 18 7.53 1.34 -21.05
C ASN A 18 7.88 0.94 -19.62
N ASP A 19 9.17 0.79 -19.36
CA ASP A 19 9.70 0.55 -18.02
C ASP A 19 9.66 1.87 -17.24
N GLY A 20 8.51 2.15 -16.63
CA GLY A 20 8.30 3.34 -15.83
C GLY A 20 9.35 3.50 -14.71
N GLU A 21 9.34 4.67 -14.06
CA GLU A 21 10.32 4.97 -13.01
C GLU A 21 10.14 4.04 -11.80
N VAL A 22 11.20 3.29 -11.45
CA VAL A 22 11.25 2.47 -10.24
C VAL A 22 11.01 3.36 -9.01
N PHE A 23 10.14 2.92 -8.11
CA PHE A 23 9.80 3.70 -6.92
C PHE A 23 9.76 2.83 -5.67
N PHE A 24 10.07 3.46 -4.54
CA PHE A 24 9.88 2.89 -3.21
C PHE A 24 8.63 3.50 -2.60
N ALA A 25 7.74 2.65 -2.07
CA ALA A 25 6.54 3.07 -1.36
C ALA A 25 6.78 3.00 0.14
N HIS A 26 6.48 4.09 0.84
CA HIS A 26 6.52 4.14 2.30
C HIS A 26 5.19 3.69 2.90
N GLU A 27 4.09 4.01 2.20
CA GLU A 27 2.74 3.59 2.54
C GLU A 27 2.09 2.87 1.36
N LEU A 28 1.30 1.85 1.70
CA LEU A 28 0.40 1.14 0.80
C LEU A 28 -1.02 1.26 1.35
N SER A 29 -1.93 1.79 0.53
CA SER A 29 -3.36 1.77 0.79
C SER A 29 -4.02 0.79 -0.18
N VAL A 30 -4.98 0.02 0.34
CA VAL A 30 -5.76 -0.92 -0.45
C VAL A 30 -7.22 -0.55 -0.30
N ASN A 31 -7.82 -0.11 -1.40
CA ASN A 31 -9.26 0.10 -1.51
C ASN A 31 -9.83 -0.94 -2.46
N TYR A 32 -11.12 -1.26 -2.31
CA TYR A 32 -11.79 -2.17 -3.22
C TYR A 32 -13.19 -1.67 -3.52
N ASN A 33 -13.62 -1.93 -4.75
CA ASN A 33 -15.00 -1.90 -5.17
C ASN A 33 -15.36 -3.32 -5.68
N PRO A 34 -16.64 -3.62 -5.97
CA PRO A 34 -17.03 -4.96 -6.40
C PRO A 34 -16.35 -5.48 -7.68
N THR A 35 -15.77 -4.60 -8.50
CA THR A 35 -15.17 -4.95 -9.79
C THR A 35 -13.64 -4.90 -9.80
N GLN A 36 -13.04 -4.13 -8.89
CA GLN A 36 -11.65 -3.73 -8.92
C GLN A 36 -11.07 -3.49 -7.51
N PHE A 37 -9.81 -3.86 -7.36
CA PHE A 37 -8.93 -3.42 -6.29
C PHE A 37 -8.10 -2.24 -6.76
N VAL A 38 -7.95 -1.27 -5.87
CA VAL A 38 -7.11 -0.09 -6.05
C VAL A 38 -5.97 -0.19 -5.05
N LEU A 39 -4.77 -0.47 -5.55
CA LEU A 39 -3.55 -0.46 -4.76
C LEU A 39 -2.87 0.89 -4.96
N ASP A 40 -2.81 1.68 -3.91
CA ASP A 40 -2.22 2.99 -3.93
C ASP A 40 -0.90 2.99 -3.13
N PHE A 41 0.19 3.29 -3.84
CA PHE A 41 1.53 3.38 -3.29
C PHE A 41 1.96 4.83 -3.15
N LYS A 42 2.21 5.24 -1.91
CA LYS A 42 2.64 6.61 -1.56
C LYS A 42 4.11 6.62 -1.16
N CYS A 43 4.87 7.49 -1.79
CA CYS A 43 6.23 7.81 -1.40
C CYS A 43 6.26 9.24 -0.84
N ILE A 44 6.57 9.36 0.44
CA ILE A 44 6.63 10.63 1.15
C ILE A 44 8.10 10.91 1.42
N THR A 45 8.68 11.89 0.72
CA THR A 45 10.07 12.29 0.94
C THR A 45 10.12 13.75 1.39
N PRO A 46 10.57 14.04 2.62
CA PRO A 46 10.84 15.41 3.03
C PRO A 46 12.01 15.93 2.20
N ARG A 47 11.81 17.07 1.53
CA ARG A 47 12.85 17.81 0.82
C ARG A 47 13.11 19.11 1.56
N VAL A 48 14.35 19.28 2.00
CA VAL A 48 14.84 20.55 2.48
C VAL A 48 15.37 21.29 1.25
N ASP A 49 14.70 22.38 0.87
CA ASP A 49 15.20 23.24 -0.20
C ASP A 49 16.17 24.27 0.41
N PRO A 50 17.47 24.23 0.07
CA PRO A 50 18.47 25.12 0.64
C PRO A 50 18.28 26.59 0.21
N ARG A 51 17.42 26.89 -0.77
CA ARG A 51 17.09 28.27 -1.18
C ARG A 51 15.91 28.86 -0.40
N SER A 52 15.18 28.02 0.33
CA SER A 52 14.09 28.47 1.19
C SER A 52 14.69 29.10 2.45
N HIS A 53 14.79 30.43 2.46
CA HIS A 53 15.30 31.20 3.62
C HIS A 53 14.49 30.97 4.90
N ASP A 54 13.27 30.45 4.78
CA ASP A 54 12.34 30.24 5.91
C ASP A 54 12.49 28.86 6.59
N GLY A 55 13.43 28.02 6.15
CA GLY A 55 13.62 26.68 6.72
C GLY A 55 12.41 25.74 6.54
N THR A 56 11.48 26.10 5.65
CA THR A 56 10.28 25.32 5.36
C THR A 56 10.66 23.99 4.70
N THR A 57 10.39 22.89 5.41
CA THR A 57 10.57 21.55 4.85
C THR A 57 9.41 21.24 3.91
N ASN A 58 9.67 21.16 2.61
CA ASN A 58 8.66 20.81 1.61
C ASN A 58 8.50 19.28 1.56
N ILE A 59 7.28 18.78 1.73
CA ILE A 59 7.00 17.35 1.63
C ILE A 59 6.68 17.02 0.18
N SER A 60 7.55 16.25 -0.48
CA SER A 60 7.28 15.73 -1.83
C SER A 60 6.53 14.42 -1.71
N LEU A 61 5.32 14.36 -2.28
CA LEU A 61 4.48 13.18 -2.33
C LEU A 61 4.42 12.64 -3.76
N LYS A 62 4.91 11.42 -3.97
CA LYS A 62 4.74 10.67 -5.23
C LYS A 62 3.72 9.56 -5.00
N HIS A 63 2.75 9.45 -5.90
CA HIS A 63 1.60 8.57 -5.77
C HIS A 63 1.45 7.72 -7.02
N ASN A 64 1.57 6.40 -6.86
CA ASN A 64 1.47 5.44 -7.96
C ASN A 64 0.33 4.47 -7.66
N THR A 65 -0.65 4.40 -8.54
CA THR A 65 -1.84 3.56 -8.35
C THR A 65 -1.86 2.42 -9.34
N ILE A 66 -2.12 1.21 -8.83
CA ILE A 66 -2.37 0.02 -9.65
C ILE A 66 -3.83 -0.37 -9.49
N LEU A 67 -4.53 -0.42 -10.62
CA LEU A 67 -5.90 -0.93 -10.71
C LEU A 67 -5.85 -2.40 -11.11
N LEU A 68 -6.49 -3.25 -10.33
CA LEU A 68 -6.52 -4.69 -10.55
C LEU A 68 -7.96 -5.18 -10.55
N GLU A 69 -8.31 -6.10 -11.45
CA GLU A 69 -9.60 -6.79 -11.32
C GLU A 69 -9.57 -7.76 -10.14
N VAL A 70 -10.75 -8.02 -9.56
CA VAL A 70 -10.90 -8.87 -8.36
C VAL A 70 -10.28 -10.26 -8.55
N TYR A 71 -10.45 -10.86 -9.74
CA TYR A 71 -9.90 -12.19 -10.02
C TYR A 71 -8.37 -12.20 -9.99
N TYR A 72 -7.73 -11.22 -10.63
CA TYR A 72 -6.27 -11.11 -10.65
C TYR A 72 -5.69 -10.71 -9.30
N ALA A 73 -6.39 -9.85 -8.54
CA ALA A 73 -6.00 -9.51 -7.17
C ALA A 73 -5.90 -10.76 -6.27
N LYS A 74 -6.85 -11.70 -6.39
CA LYS A 74 -6.78 -12.99 -5.68
C LYS A 74 -5.55 -13.79 -6.09
N LYS A 75 -5.23 -13.85 -7.39
CA LYS A 75 -4.06 -14.59 -7.88
C LYS A 75 -2.73 -13.98 -7.43
N ILE A 76 -2.66 -12.66 -7.38
CA ILE A 76 -1.51 -11.93 -6.84
C ILE A 76 -1.33 -12.27 -5.36
N ALA A 77 -2.40 -12.27 -4.57
CA ALA A 77 -2.33 -12.65 -3.15
C ALA A 77 -1.85 -14.09 -2.95
N GLU A 78 -2.39 -15.05 -3.71
CA GLU A 78 -1.94 -16.45 -3.68
C GLU A 78 -0.44 -16.58 -3.99
N PHE A 79 0.04 -15.84 -4.99
CA PHE A 79 1.45 -15.85 -5.39
C PHE A 79 2.36 -15.23 -4.32
N LEU A 80 1.98 -14.06 -3.79
CA LEU A 80 2.73 -13.37 -2.75
C LEU A 80 2.85 -14.22 -1.48
N LEU A 81 1.76 -14.86 -1.03
CA LEU A 81 1.79 -15.72 0.15
C LEU A 81 2.72 -16.92 -0.01
N LYS A 82 2.75 -17.53 -1.19
CA LYS A 82 3.70 -18.62 -1.48
C LYS A 82 5.15 -18.14 -1.38
N ARG A 83 5.46 -16.99 -1.97
CA ARG A 83 6.81 -16.41 -1.93
C ARG A 83 7.24 -16.00 -0.52
N VAL A 84 6.32 -15.45 0.27
CA VAL A 84 6.57 -15.18 1.70
C VAL A 84 6.87 -16.47 2.45
N ALA A 85 6.10 -17.54 2.22
CA ALA A 85 6.36 -18.82 2.87
C ALA A 85 7.71 -19.44 2.47
N ASP A 86 8.10 -19.29 1.20
CA ASP A 86 9.42 -19.75 0.73
C ASP A 86 10.55 -18.93 1.37
N TYR A 87 10.40 -17.60 1.45
CA TYR A 87 11.34 -16.72 2.16
C TYR A 87 11.48 -17.09 3.64
N GLU A 88 10.36 -17.35 4.34
CA GLU A 88 10.39 -17.73 5.75
C GLU A 88 11.05 -19.09 6.01
N LYS A 89 11.01 -20.01 5.04
CA LYS A 89 11.74 -21.29 5.12
C LYS A 89 13.25 -21.09 5.00
N GLU A 90 13.69 -20.18 4.13
CA GLU A 90 15.10 -19.94 3.85
C GLU A 90 15.78 -19.03 4.88
N PHE A 91 15.12 -17.95 5.28
CA PHE A 91 15.71 -16.88 6.10
C PHE A 91 15.13 -16.79 7.52
N GLY A 92 14.12 -17.61 7.84
CA GLY A 92 13.42 -17.62 9.11
C GLY A 92 12.19 -16.71 9.15
N LYS A 93 11.43 -16.80 10.26
CA LYS A 93 10.12 -16.15 10.39
C LYS A 93 10.23 -14.62 10.39
N ILE A 94 9.33 -13.97 9.65
CA ILE A 94 9.22 -12.51 9.62
C ILE A 94 8.59 -12.05 10.94
N ASN A 95 9.43 -11.64 11.88
CA ASN A 95 8.98 -11.14 13.17
C ASN A 95 8.78 -9.63 13.14
N LYS A 96 7.62 -9.15 13.60
CA LYS A 96 7.43 -7.73 13.90
C LYS A 96 8.53 -7.22 14.84
N PRO A 97 9.19 -6.09 14.57
CA PRO A 97 10.24 -5.55 15.42
C PRO A 97 9.71 -5.20 16.82
N ALA A 98 10.57 -5.33 17.83
CA ALA A 98 10.20 -5.16 19.24
C ALA A 98 9.63 -3.76 19.56
N SER A 99 10.11 -2.73 18.87
CA SER A 99 9.64 -1.35 18.98
C SER A 99 8.16 -1.20 18.59
N ILE A 100 7.74 -1.84 17.49
CA ILE A 100 6.33 -1.83 17.03
C ILE A 100 5.45 -2.59 18.03
N ARG A 101 5.90 -3.75 18.53
CA ARG A 101 5.18 -4.53 19.55
C ARG A 101 4.98 -3.74 20.84
N ALA A 102 6.00 -2.99 21.28
CA ALA A 102 5.91 -2.15 22.47
C ALA A 102 4.92 -0.98 22.28
N LEU A 103 4.88 -0.39 21.08
CA LEU A 103 3.94 0.68 20.73
C LEU A 103 2.49 0.19 20.69
N GLU A 104 2.23 -0.97 20.09
CA GLU A 104 0.90 -1.61 20.07
C GLU A 104 0.38 -1.87 21.50
N LYS A 105 1.22 -2.39 22.40
CA LYS A 105 0.87 -2.61 23.82
C LYS A 105 0.54 -1.31 24.56
N LYS A 106 1.23 -0.21 24.26
CA LYS A 106 0.92 1.11 24.85
C LYS A 106 -0.41 1.66 24.34
N ARG A 107 -0.75 1.45 23.07
CA ARG A 107 -2.03 1.88 22.48
C ARG A 107 -3.23 1.14 23.06
N THR A 108 -3.14 -0.18 23.21
CA THR A 108 -4.21 -1.00 23.81
C THR A 108 -4.46 -0.65 25.28
N LYS A 109 -3.40 -0.40 26.07
CA LYS A 109 -3.55 0.05 27.47
C LYS A 109 -4.24 1.41 27.60
N LYS A 110 -3.99 2.35 26.68
CA LYS A 110 -4.65 3.67 26.67
C LYS A 110 -6.12 3.59 26.26
N GLN A 111 -6.50 2.65 25.38
CA GLN A 111 -7.91 2.45 25.00
C GLN A 111 -8.71 1.75 26.10
N ALA A 112 -8.12 0.78 26.80
CA ALA A 112 -8.74 0.12 27.94
C ALA A 112 -8.94 1.08 29.14
N GLY A 113 -7.99 1.99 29.39
CA GLY A 113 -8.09 2.99 30.47
C GLY A 113 -9.06 4.15 30.23
N ASN A 114 -9.67 4.25 29.04
CA ASN A 114 -10.72 5.24 28.73
C ASN A 114 -12.13 4.64 28.79
N SER A 115 -12.26 3.34 29.05
CA SER A 115 -13.55 2.64 29.08
C SER A 115 -14.12 2.47 30.49
N GLU A 116 -13.34 2.79 31.52
CA GLU A 116 -13.75 2.75 32.93
C GLU A 116 -13.26 4.04 33.62
N GLU A 117 -14.19 4.85 34.18
CA GLU A 117 -14.08 6.21 34.75
C GLU A 117 -14.37 7.38 33.76
N LYS A 118 -15.45 8.16 33.83
CA LYS A 118 -16.34 8.59 34.94
C LYS A 118 -17.73 8.96 34.44
N THR A 119 -18.75 8.26 34.94
CA THR A 119 -20.07 8.85 35.23
C THR A 119 -19.95 9.67 36.53
N THR A 120 -19.36 10.86 36.47
CA THR A 120 -19.61 11.88 37.50
C THR A 120 -20.22 13.10 36.85
N LYS A 121 -21.51 13.25 37.14
CA LYS A 121 -22.29 14.48 37.03
C LYS A 121 -21.45 15.65 37.56
N ASP A 122 -21.17 16.62 36.71
CA ASP A 122 -21.08 18.05 37.03
C ASP A 122 -20.41 18.78 35.85
N ALA A 123 -21.20 19.05 34.82
CA ALA A 123 -20.90 20.14 33.91
C ALA A 123 -21.93 21.26 34.19
N PRO A 124 -21.51 22.48 34.58
CA PRO A 124 -22.45 23.57 34.77
C PRO A 124 -23.06 23.95 33.42
N SER A 125 -24.40 23.93 33.36
CA SER A 125 -25.16 24.35 32.18
C SER A 125 -24.97 25.85 31.97
N TYR A 126 -24.39 26.22 30.83
CA TYR A 126 -24.08 27.60 30.45
C TYR A 126 -24.93 28.11 29.27
N PHE A 127 -26.11 27.55 29.10
CA PHE A 127 -27.18 28.14 28.31
C PHE A 127 -28.41 28.25 29.21
N GLY A 128 -28.79 29.49 29.48
CA GLY A 128 -30.03 29.84 30.20
C GLY A 128 -31.26 29.64 29.35
#